data_AF-A0A6D0IJN6-F1
#
_entry.id   AF-A0A6D0IJN6-F1
#
_cell.length_a   1.000
_cell.length_b   1.000
_cell.length_c   1.000
_cell.angle_alpha   90.00
_cell.angle_beta   90.00
_cell.angle_gamma   90.00
#
_symmetry.space_group_name_H-M   'P 1'
#
loop_
_entity.id
_entity.type
_entity.pdbx_description
1 polymer ?
#
loop_
_entity_poly.entity_id
_entity_poly.type
_entity_poly.pdbx_seq_one_letter_code
_entity_poly.pdbx_strand_id
1 'polypeptide(L)'
;QRQSAFSEEWDEWETLLDANKRAAHSEFYSMGGMAITPDNTIMALAEDFLSRRQYGIRFRNLETGNWYPELLDNVEPSFVWANDSWTFYYVRKHPVTLLPYQVWRHAIGTPASQDKLIYEEKDDTYYVSLHKTTSKHYVVIHLASATTSEVRLLDAEMADAEPFVFLPRRKDHEYSLDHYQH
;
A
#
# COMPACT_ATOMS: atom_id res chain seq x y z
N GLN A 1 2.84 28.38 10.44
CA GLN A 1 4.06 29.22 10.37
C GLN A 1 4.96 28.61 9.31
N ARG A 2 5.40 29.37 8.30
CA ARG A 2 6.42 28.91 7.35
C ARG A 2 7.76 28.89 8.10
N GLN A 3 8.44 27.75 8.11
CA GLN A 3 9.82 27.68 8.63
C GLN A 3 10.71 28.64 7.83
N SER A 4 11.56 29.38 8.54
CA SER A 4 12.57 30.26 7.98
C SER A 4 13.53 29.45 7.11
N ALA A 5 13.86 29.94 5.91
CA ALA A 5 14.78 29.31 4.96
C ALA A 5 16.27 29.41 5.37
N PHE A 6 16.55 29.86 6.59
CA PHE A 6 17.89 29.99 7.14
C PHE A 6 17.92 29.37 8.54
N SER A 7 18.04 28.04 8.61
CA SER A 7 18.74 27.39 9.72
C SER A 7 20.05 26.83 9.15
N GLU A 8 21.16 27.42 9.57
CA GLU A 8 22.48 26.81 9.44
C GLU A 8 22.50 25.56 10.31
N GLU A 9 23.06 24.47 9.76
CA GLU A 9 23.00 23.06 10.21
C GLU A 9 21.68 22.34 9.86
N TRP A 10 21.71 21.67 8.71
CA TRP A 10 20.76 20.62 8.40
C TRP A 10 21.23 19.38 9.18
N ASP A 11 20.32 18.68 9.85
CA ASP A 11 20.61 17.40 10.48
C ASP A 11 21.27 16.44 9.45
N GLU A 12 22.03 15.44 9.91
CA GLU A 12 22.55 14.41 9.01
C GLU A 12 21.40 13.70 8.30
N TRP A 13 21.47 13.62 6.96
CA TRP A 13 20.45 12.97 6.15
C TRP A 13 20.88 11.57 5.75
N GLU A 14 19.98 10.61 5.92
CA GLU A 14 20.13 9.28 5.36
C GLU A 14 19.33 9.14 4.06
N THR A 15 19.97 8.63 3.01
CA THR A 15 19.29 8.38 1.73
C THR A 15 18.53 7.05 1.78
N LEU A 16 17.21 7.11 1.91
CA LEU A 16 16.33 5.95 1.86
C LEU A 16 16.27 5.29 0.48
N LEU A 17 16.20 6.11 -0.58
CA LEU A 17 16.12 5.66 -1.96
C LEU A 17 16.72 6.69 -2.92
N ASP A 18 17.57 6.24 -3.83
CA ASP A 18 18.06 7.04 -4.95
C ASP A 18 17.37 6.60 -6.24
N ALA A 19 16.34 7.34 -6.66
CA ALA A 19 15.57 7.06 -7.86
C ALA A 19 16.42 7.09 -9.14
N ASN A 20 17.50 7.88 -9.19
CA ASN A 20 18.39 7.91 -10.35
C ASN A 20 19.14 6.59 -10.49
N LYS A 21 19.62 6.03 -9.38
CA LYS A 21 20.24 4.69 -9.36
C LYS A 21 19.24 3.60 -9.72
N ARG A 22 17.99 3.70 -9.24
CA ARG A 22 16.92 2.75 -9.61
C ARG A 22 16.63 2.78 -11.12
N ALA A 23 16.60 3.98 -11.71
CA ALA A 23 16.27 4.18 -13.12
C ALA A 23 17.44 3.96 -14.10
N ALA A 24 18.68 3.83 -13.63
CA ALA A 24 19.90 3.93 -14.44
C ALA A 24 19.97 2.95 -15.64
N HIS A 25 19.23 1.85 -15.60
CA HIS A 25 19.21 0.82 -16.65
C HIS A 25 17.80 0.59 -17.21
N SER A 26 16.93 1.60 -17.17
CA SER A 26 15.55 1.49 -17.61
C SER A 26 15.16 2.67 -18.48
N GLU A 27 14.40 2.40 -19.55
CA GLU A 27 13.88 3.44 -20.45
C GLU A 27 12.79 4.29 -19.77
N PHE A 28 12.15 3.75 -18.73
CA PHE A 28 11.15 4.41 -17.92
C PHE A 28 11.31 3.99 -16.46
N TYR A 29 11.03 4.92 -15.54
CA TYR A 29 10.93 4.65 -14.12
C TYR A 29 9.89 5.56 -13.48
N SER A 30 8.98 4.98 -12.71
CA SER A 30 8.04 5.70 -11.86
C SER A 30 8.00 5.06 -10.48
N MET A 31 8.28 5.86 -9.45
CA MET A 31 8.00 5.50 -8.06
C MET A 31 6.52 5.79 -7.77
N GLY A 32 5.71 4.76 -7.57
CA GLY A 32 4.27 4.88 -7.33
C GLY A 32 3.90 5.10 -5.87
N GLY A 33 4.67 4.52 -4.95
CA GLY A 33 4.39 4.61 -3.52
C GLY A 33 5.59 4.14 -2.70
N MET A 34 5.70 4.69 -1.48
CA MET A 34 6.73 4.34 -0.50
C MET A 34 6.11 4.42 0.89
N ALA A 35 6.30 3.41 1.72
CA ALA A 35 5.92 3.46 3.12
C ALA A 35 6.90 2.67 3.98
N ILE A 36 7.14 3.15 5.18
CA ILE A 36 8.04 2.53 6.16
C ILE A 36 7.19 1.90 7.27
N THR A 37 7.66 0.78 7.81
CA THR A 37 7.02 0.11 8.95
C THR A 37 6.98 1.00 10.20
N PRO A 38 6.02 0.78 11.12
CA PRO A 38 5.90 1.56 12.37
C PRO A 38 7.18 1.64 13.23
N ASP A 39 7.98 0.59 13.24
CA ASP A 39 9.27 0.49 13.94
C ASP A 39 10.44 1.10 13.16
N ASN A 40 10.20 1.64 11.96
CA ASN A 40 11.18 2.26 11.07
C ASN A 40 12.26 1.33 10.50
N THR A 41 12.03 0.02 10.46
CA THR A 41 13.05 -0.96 10.06
C THR A 41 12.95 -1.40 8.60
N ILE A 42 11.76 -1.38 8.00
CA ILE A 42 11.53 -1.89 6.64
C ILE A 42 10.81 -0.84 5.80
N MET A 43 11.32 -0.58 4.60
CA MET A 43 10.69 0.24 3.58
C MET A 43 10.06 -0.63 2.49
N ALA A 44 8.78 -0.43 2.22
CA ALA A 44 8.09 -0.91 1.02
C ALA A 44 8.16 0.17 -0.08
N LEU A 45 8.36 -0.27 -1.32
CA LEU A 45 8.49 0.59 -2.48
C LEU A 45 7.74 -0.02 -3.69
N ALA A 46 6.77 0.71 -4.23
CA ALA A 46 6.10 0.36 -5.49
C ALA A 46 6.77 1.07 -6.67
N GLU A 47 7.22 0.31 -7.66
CA GLU A 47 7.95 0.81 -8.82
C GLU A 47 7.34 0.30 -10.13
N ASP A 48 7.22 1.16 -11.13
CA ASP A 48 6.84 0.82 -12.51
C ASP A 48 8.01 1.15 -13.44
N PHE A 49 8.50 0.14 -14.14
CA PHE A 49 9.59 0.24 -15.12
C PHE A 49 9.09 0.12 -16.58
N LEU A 50 7.78 -0.07 -16.77
CA LEU A 50 7.15 -0.39 -18.06
C LEU A 50 6.17 0.67 -18.55
N SER A 51 5.89 1.70 -17.74
CA SER A 51 4.91 2.76 -18.03
C SER A 51 3.50 2.22 -18.28
N ARG A 52 3.13 1.18 -17.53
CA ARG A 52 1.83 0.50 -17.65
C ARG A 52 0.95 0.63 -16.42
N ARG A 53 1.41 1.36 -15.39
CA ARG A 53 0.75 1.43 -14.07
C ARG A 53 0.49 0.03 -13.50
N GLN A 54 1.43 -0.86 -13.75
CA GLN A 54 1.51 -2.20 -13.18
C GLN A 54 2.78 -2.19 -12.36
N TYR A 55 2.63 -2.01 -11.05
CA TYR A 55 3.76 -1.82 -10.17
C TYR A 55 4.30 -3.18 -9.71
N GLY A 56 5.57 -3.19 -9.36
CA GLY A 56 6.18 -4.21 -8.51
C GLY A 56 6.47 -3.60 -7.14
N ILE A 57 6.02 -4.24 -6.06
CA ILE A 57 6.39 -3.85 -4.69
C ILE A 57 7.59 -4.66 -4.23
N ARG A 58 8.62 -3.96 -3.75
CA ARG A 58 9.83 -4.53 -3.14
C ARG A 58 10.01 -4.00 -1.72
N PHE A 59 10.71 -4.77 -0.90
CA PHE A 59 11.00 -4.41 0.49
C PHE A 59 12.50 -4.27 0.71
N ARG A 60 12.88 -3.28 1.52
CA ARG A 60 14.27 -3.01 1.91
C ARG A 60 14.36 -2.89 3.42
N ASN A 61 15.23 -3.67 4.04
CA ASN A 61 15.60 -3.47 5.44
C ASN A 61 16.51 -2.23 5.51
N LEU A 62 16.12 -1.22 6.29
CA LEU A 62 16.79 0.07 6.37
C LEU A 62 18.06 0.00 7.23
N GLU A 63 18.09 -0.85 8.24
CA GLU A 63 19.27 -1.01 9.12
C GLU A 63 20.47 -1.64 8.39
N THR A 64 20.20 -2.65 7.55
CA THR A 64 21.23 -3.40 6.81
C THR A 64 21.42 -2.89 5.38
N GLY A 65 20.46 -2.13 4.86
CA GLY A 65 20.38 -1.70 3.47
C GLY A 65 20.03 -2.80 2.47
N ASN A 66 19.82 -4.04 2.92
CA ASN A 66 19.54 -5.20 2.07
C ASN A 66 18.09 -5.20 1.57
N TRP A 67 17.90 -5.71 0.35
CA TRP A 67 16.59 -5.94 -0.23
C TRP A 67 16.12 -7.36 0.08
N TYR A 68 14.83 -7.48 0.38
CA TYR A 68 14.18 -8.78 0.48
C TYR A 68 14.03 -9.42 -0.90
N PRO A 69 14.09 -10.76 -1.02
CA PRO A 69 14.07 -11.45 -2.30
C PRO A 69 12.70 -11.45 -2.99
N GLU A 70 11.62 -11.30 -2.24
CA GLU A 70 10.27 -11.29 -2.78
C GLU A 70 9.93 -10.03 -3.58
N LEU A 71 9.05 -10.21 -4.55
CA LEU A 71 8.48 -9.16 -5.40
C LEU A 71 6.98 -9.43 -5.53
N LEU A 72 6.16 -8.44 -5.20
CA LEU A 72 4.72 -8.49 -5.45
C LEU A 72 4.43 -7.80 -6.78
N ASP A 73 4.00 -8.55 -7.79
CA ASP A 73 3.87 -8.08 -9.17
C ASP A 73 2.43 -7.80 -9.59
N ASN A 74 2.27 -6.97 -10.63
CA ASN A 74 0.97 -6.57 -11.18
C ASN A 74 0.00 -6.05 -10.09
N VAL A 75 0.51 -5.12 -9.29
CA VAL A 75 -0.21 -4.51 -8.16
C VAL A 75 -0.47 -3.02 -8.40
N GLU A 76 -1.42 -2.48 -7.66
CA GLU A 76 -1.55 -1.03 -7.48
C GLU A 76 -0.41 -0.48 -6.60
N PRO A 77 -0.07 0.82 -6.73
CA PRO A 77 0.95 1.43 -5.88
C PRO A 77 0.44 1.75 -4.47
N SER A 78 -0.85 1.54 -4.20
CA SER A 78 -1.45 1.72 -2.86
C SER A 78 -1.31 0.45 -2.03
N PHE A 79 -0.78 0.61 -0.83
CA PHE A 79 -0.51 -0.47 0.11
C PHE A 79 -0.43 0.06 1.53
N VAL A 80 -0.58 -0.82 2.52
CA VAL A 80 -0.64 -0.47 3.93
C VAL A 80 0.09 -1.49 4.80
N TRP A 81 0.94 -1.00 5.71
CA TRP A 81 1.49 -1.80 6.81
C TRP A 81 0.47 -1.97 7.93
N ALA A 82 0.38 -3.16 8.50
CA ALA A 82 -0.22 -3.36 9.82
C ALA A 82 0.66 -2.72 10.92
N ASN A 83 0.23 -2.79 12.18
CA ASN A 83 0.96 -2.20 13.31
C ASN A 83 2.08 -3.11 13.86
N ASP A 84 2.12 -4.37 13.44
CA ASP A 84 3.14 -5.36 13.83
C ASP A 84 4.48 -5.24 13.07
N SER A 85 4.61 -4.27 12.16
CA SER A 85 5.79 -4.08 11.28
C SER A 85 6.15 -5.28 10.38
N TRP A 86 5.27 -6.26 10.23
CA TRP A 86 5.55 -7.50 9.48
C TRP A 86 4.44 -7.87 8.49
N THR A 87 3.21 -7.47 8.78
CA THR A 87 2.05 -7.74 7.95
C THR A 87 1.83 -6.59 6.97
N PHE A 88 1.68 -6.92 5.69
CA PHE A 88 1.55 -5.97 4.60
C PHE A 88 0.32 -6.26 3.77
N TYR A 89 -0.50 -5.23 3.50
CA TYR A 89 -1.69 -5.33 2.67
C TYR A 89 -1.48 -4.59 1.35
N TYR A 90 -1.84 -5.24 0.24
CA TYR A 90 -1.70 -4.67 -1.10
C TYR A 90 -2.88 -5.05 -2.00
N VAL A 91 -3.04 -4.30 -3.10
CA VAL A 91 -4.11 -4.54 -4.08
C VAL A 91 -3.54 -5.13 -5.36
N ARG A 92 -4.03 -6.30 -5.76
CA ARG A 92 -3.67 -6.97 -7.01
C ARG A 92 -4.62 -6.56 -8.13
N LYS A 93 -4.06 -6.40 -9.33
CA LYS A 93 -4.81 -6.08 -10.54
C LYS A 93 -5.22 -7.35 -11.27
N HIS A 94 -6.38 -7.31 -11.91
CA HIS A 94 -6.83 -8.38 -12.77
C HIS A 94 -5.90 -8.49 -14.00
N PRO A 95 -5.44 -9.69 -14.40
CA PRO A 95 -4.39 -9.83 -15.41
C PRO A 95 -4.78 -9.37 -16.82
N VAL A 96 -6.08 -9.29 -17.12
CA VAL A 96 -6.59 -8.88 -18.44
C VAL A 96 -7.12 -7.45 -18.43
N THR A 97 -8.14 -7.15 -17.62
CA THR A 97 -8.76 -5.82 -17.52
C THR A 97 -7.90 -4.78 -16.83
N LEU A 98 -6.86 -5.19 -16.08
CA LEU A 98 -6.01 -4.33 -15.25
C LEU A 98 -6.79 -3.56 -14.17
N LEU A 99 -7.99 -4.00 -13.82
CA LEU A 99 -8.76 -3.40 -12.73
C LEU A 99 -8.26 -3.90 -11.37
N PRO A 100 -8.12 -3.03 -10.37
CA PRO A 100 -7.78 -3.45 -9.01
C PRO A 100 -8.98 -4.12 -8.34
N TYR A 101 -8.84 -5.40 -8.00
CA TYR A 101 -10.00 -6.22 -7.61
C TYR A 101 -9.77 -7.14 -6.40
N GLN A 102 -8.52 -7.39 -6.02
CA GLN A 102 -8.20 -8.25 -4.87
C GLN A 102 -7.31 -7.55 -3.85
N VAL A 103 -7.65 -7.69 -2.57
CA VAL A 103 -6.76 -7.35 -1.45
C VAL A 103 -6.09 -8.62 -0.95
N TRP A 104 -4.77 -8.55 -0.81
CA TRP A 104 -3.93 -9.65 -0.34
C TRP A 104 -3.15 -9.23 0.90
N ARG A 105 -2.92 -10.19 1.79
CA ARG A 105 -2.04 -10.08 2.96
C ARG A 105 -0.75 -10.83 2.69
N HIS A 106 0.36 -10.12 2.82
CA HIS A 106 1.71 -10.60 2.69
C HIS A 106 2.42 -10.57 4.05
N ALA A 107 3.23 -11.60 4.32
CA ALA A 107 4.15 -11.64 5.45
C ALA A 107 5.57 -11.48 4.92
N ILE A 108 6.30 -10.47 5.42
CA ILE A 108 7.64 -10.14 4.93
C ILE A 108 8.59 -11.34 5.03
N GLY A 109 9.52 -11.46 4.08
CA GLY A 109 10.48 -12.56 4.02
C GLY A 109 9.89 -13.90 3.60
N THR A 110 8.60 -13.96 3.23
CA THR A 110 7.97 -15.15 2.65
C THR A 110 7.77 -15.00 1.15
N PRO A 111 7.71 -16.09 0.36
CA PRO A 111 7.35 -15.99 -1.04
C PRO A 111 5.89 -15.54 -1.22
N ALA A 112 5.62 -14.69 -2.21
CA ALA A 112 4.27 -14.21 -2.54
C ALA A 112 3.22 -15.31 -2.80
N SER A 113 3.66 -16.54 -3.11
CA SER A 113 2.77 -17.70 -3.24
C SER A 113 2.14 -18.16 -1.92
N GLN A 114 2.63 -17.68 -0.77
CA GLN A 114 2.06 -17.96 0.55
C GLN A 114 1.04 -16.90 1.00
N ASP A 115 0.92 -15.81 0.25
CA ASP A 115 0.03 -14.69 0.56
C ASP A 115 -1.42 -15.16 0.64
N LYS A 116 -2.19 -14.45 1.47
CA LYS A 116 -3.59 -14.78 1.75
C LYS A 116 -4.51 -13.78 1.08
N LEU A 117 -5.48 -14.28 0.33
CA LEU A 117 -6.57 -13.47 -0.20
C LEU A 117 -7.46 -13.01 0.96
N ILE A 118 -7.61 -11.71 1.12
CA ILE A 118 -8.41 -11.08 2.18
C ILE A 118 -9.77 -10.64 1.64
N TYR A 119 -9.79 -10.12 0.41
CA TYR A 119 -11.02 -9.68 -0.23
C TYR A 119 -10.90 -9.76 -1.74
N GLU A 120 -12.00 -10.12 -2.41
CA GLU A 120 -12.15 -10.08 -3.86
C GLU A 120 -13.46 -9.39 -4.22
N GLU A 121 -13.36 -8.33 -5.02
CA GLU A 121 -14.51 -7.69 -5.66
C GLU A 121 -14.85 -8.45 -6.96
N LYS A 122 -16.12 -8.78 -7.11
CA LYS A 122 -16.65 -9.55 -8.25
C LYS A 122 -17.31 -8.66 -9.30
N ASP A 123 -17.70 -7.45 -8.91
CA ASP A 123 -18.29 -6.44 -9.79
C ASP A 123 -17.18 -5.52 -10.31
N ASP A 124 -16.88 -5.63 -11.61
CA ASP A 124 -15.79 -4.89 -12.27
C ASP A 124 -16.07 -3.39 -12.41
N THR A 125 -17.25 -2.91 -11.99
CA THR A 125 -17.54 -1.47 -11.88
C THR A 125 -16.93 -0.83 -10.64
N TYR A 126 -16.46 -1.63 -9.67
CA TYR A 126 -15.86 -1.16 -8.43
C TYR A 126 -14.34 -1.31 -8.45
N TYR A 127 -13.66 -0.19 -8.23
CA TYR A 127 -12.22 -0.14 -7.99
C TYR A 127 -11.95 -0.40 -6.51
N VAL A 128 -11.00 -1.30 -6.24
CA VAL A 128 -10.51 -1.59 -4.90
C VAL A 128 -9.30 -0.71 -4.59
N SER A 129 -9.28 -0.08 -3.41
CA SER A 129 -8.12 0.66 -2.91
C SER A 129 -7.92 0.44 -1.40
N LEU A 130 -6.71 0.74 -0.93
CA LEU A 130 -6.34 0.65 0.47
C LEU A 130 -5.86 1.99 1.00
N HIS A 131 -6.25 2.31 2.23
CA HIS A 131 -5.63 3.36 3.04
C HIS A 131 -5.63 3.00 4.51
N LYS A 132 -4.80 3.68 5.29
CA LYS A 132 -4.79 3.56 6.75
C LYS A 132 -5.51 4.77 7.34
N THR A 133 -6.30 4.54 8.36
CA THR A 133 -6.95 5.62 9.12
C THR A 133 -5.92 6.51 9.81
N THR A 134 -6.26 7.77 10.08
CA THR A 134 -5.39 8.75 10.74
C THR A 134 -4.88 8.26 12.10
N SER A 135 -5.74 7.59 12.86
CA SER A 135 -5.43 6.96 14.15
C SER A 135 -4.57 5.70 14.04
N LYS A 136 -4.37 5.15 12.84
CA LYS A 136 -3.66 3.90 12.55
C LYS A 136 -4.34 2.61 13.02
N HIS A 137 -5.54 2.66 13.59
CA HIS A 137 -6.26 1.48 14.09
C HIS A 137 -6.83 0.58 13.00
N TYR A 138 -7.22 1.18 11.87
CA TYR A 138 -7.86 0.43 10.80
C TYR A 138 -7.09 0.56 9.49
N VAL A 139 -6.94 -0.58 8.82
CA VAL A 139 -6.73 -0.64 7.38
C VAL A 139 -8.10 -0.63 6.72
N VAL A 140 -8.29 0.29 5.79
CA VAL A 140 -9.55 0.50 5.09
C VAL A 140 -9.46 -0.11 3.69
N ILE A 141 -10.37 -1.02 3.37
CA ILE A 141 -10.63 -1.45 2.00
C ILE A 141 -11.78 -0.58 1.48
N HIS A 142 -11.47 0.32 0.55
CA HIS A 142 -12.46 1.19 -0.09
C HIS A 142 -12.79 0.67 -1.47
N LEU A 143 -14.08 0.44 -1.69
CA LEU A 143 -14.66 -0.01 -2.95
C LEU A 143 -15.43 1.16 -3.54
N ALA A 144 -15.08 1.58 -4.74
CA ALA A 144 -15.70 2.74 -5.38
C ALA A 144 -16.07 2.45 -6.83
N SER A 145 -17.33 2.66 -7.17
CA SER A 145 -17.79 2.86 -8.54
C SER A 145 -18.05 4.34 -8.80
N ALA A 146 -18.58 4.68 -9.97
CA ALA A 146 -18.86 6.07 -10.33
C ALA A 146 -19.92 6.76 -9.44
N THR A 147 -20.78 6.02 -8.74
CA THR A 147 -21.86 6.60 -7.91
C THR A 147 -22.07 5.90 -6.56
N THR A 148 -21.27 4.90 -6.24
CA THR A 148 -21.50 4.06 -5.06
C THR A 148 -20.20 3.68 -4.39
N SER A 149 -20.17 3.75 -3.06
CA SER A 149 -19.05 3.26 -2.26
C SER A 149 -19.45 2.14 -1.31
N GLU A 150 -18.47 1.31 -0.94
CA GLU A 150 -18.51 0.43 0.22
C GLU A 150 -17.17 0.52 0.94
N VAL A 151 -17.21 0.54 2.27
CA VAL A 151 -16.02 0.52 3.12
C VAL A 151 -16.02 -0.75 3.94
N ARG A 152 -14.89 -1.45 3.93
CA ARG A 152 -14.60 -2.55 4.85
C ARG A 152 -13.39 -2.21 5.69
N LEU A 153 -13.37 -2.68 6.92
CA LEU A 153 -12.33 -2.39 7.89
C LEU A 153 -11.64 -3.67 8.35
N LEU A 154 -10.32 -3.60 8.46
CA LEU A 154 -9.46 -4.58 9.10
C LEU A 154 -8.82 -3.90 10.31
N ASP A 155 -8.81 -4.58 11.46
CA ASP A 155 -8.05 -4.13 12.62
C ASP A 155 -6.55 -4.25 12.31
N ALA A 156 -5.82 -3.13 12.38
CA ALA A 156 -4.39 -3.09 12.07
C ALA A 156 -3.52 -3.65 13.20
N GLU A 157 -4.08 -3.91 14.39
CA GLU A 157 -3.40 -4.54 15.53
C GLU A 157 -3.49 -6.07 15.50
N MET A 158 -4.35 -6.64 14.65
CA MET A 158 -4.55 -8.09 14.55
C MET A 158 -3.89 -8.65 13.30
N ALA A 159 -2.92 -9.55 13.47
CA ALA A 159 -2.18 -10.18 12.38
C ALA A 159 -3.09 -10.99 11.43
N ASP A 160 -4.14 -11.61 11.96
CA ASP A 160 -5.11 -12.43 11.24
C ASP A 160 -6.46 -11.72 11.04
N ALA A 161 -6.49 -10.38 11.07
CA ALA A 161 -7.72 -9.60 10.88
C ALA A 161 -8.51 -10.02 9.64
N GLU A 162 -9.82 -10.14 9.81
CA GLU A 162 -10.79 -10.38 8.74
C GLU A 162 -11.63 -9.12 8.49
N PRO A 163 -11.95 -8.79 7.23
CA PRO A 163 -12.59 -7.52 6.92
C PRO A 163 -14.07 -7.54 7.29
N PHE A 164 -14.54 -6.52 8.00
CA PHE A 164 -15.97 -6.31 8.27
C PHE A 164 -16.51 -5.10 7.51
N VAL A 165 -17.75 -5.20 7.06
CA VAL A 165 -18.43 -4.12 6.32
C VAL A 165 -18.86 -3.03 7.31
N PHE A 166 -18.43 -1.79 7.08
CA PHE A 166 -18.86 -0.64 7.89
C PHE A 166 -20.31 -0.26 7.60
N LEU A 167 -20.63 -0.10 6.32
CA LEU A 167 -21.98 0.17 5.82
C LEU A 167 -22.12 -0.56 4.47
N PRO A 168 -23.15 -1.41 4.27
CA PRO A 168 -23.35 -2.06 2.98
C PRO A 168 -23.60 -1.03 1.87
N ARG A 169 -23.08 -1.29 0.67
CA ARG A 169 -23.31 -0.39 -0.47
C ARG A 169 -24.78 -0.19 -0.76
N ARG A 170 -25.12 1.05 -1.14
CA ARG A 170 -26.44 1.44 -1.64
C ARG A 170 -26.23 2.28 -2.89
N LYS A 171 -27.00 2.00 -3.94
CA LYS A 171 -26.94 2.76 -5.20
C LYS A 171 -27.04 4.26 -4.93
N ASP A 172 -26.22 5.03 -5.64
CA ASP A 172 -26.18 6.50 -5.61
C ASP A 172 -25.86 7.04 -4.20
N HIS A 173 -24.99 6.32 -3.48
CA HIS A 173 -24.47 6.71 -2.18
C HIS A 173 -22.96 6.51 -2.12
N GLU A 174 -22.25 7.64 -2.15
CA GLU A 174 -20.80 7.68 -1.99
C GLU A 174 -20.46 8.15 -0.58
N TYR A 175 -19.44 7.51 -0.01
CA TYR A 175 -18.91 7.91 1.29
C TYR A 175 -17.46 7.43 1.42
N SER A 176 -16.72 8.13 2.27
CA SER A 176 -15.38 7.75 2.72
C SER A 176 -15.38 7.66 4.24
N LEU A 177 -14.39 6.94 4.77
CA LEU A 177 -14.24 6.75 6.21
C LEU A 177 -12.82 7.14 6.64
N ASP A 178 -12.75 7.85 7.76
CA ASP A 178 -11.53 8.00 8.53
C ASP A 178 -11.84 7.76 10.03
N HIS A 179 -10.80 7.38 10.77
CA HIS A 179 -10.83 7.21 12.22
C HIS A 179 -9.65 8.00 12.80
N TYR A 180 -9.92 9.04 13.59
CA TYR A 180 -8.92 10.05 13.97
C TYR A 180 -8.60 10.10 15.47
N GLN A 181 -9.37 9.41 16.32
CA GLN A 181 -9.16 9.36 17.77
C GLN A 181 -9.25 7.92 18.25
N HIS A 182 -8.30 7.52 19.08
CA HIS A 182 -8.32 6.25 19.79
C HIS A 182 -9.08 6.38 21.11
#